data_AF-A0A944BF19-F1
#
_entry.id   AF-A0A944BF19-F1
#
_cell.length_a   1.000
_cell.length_b   1.000
_cell.length_c   1.000
_cell.angle_alpha   90.00
_cell.angle_beta   90.00
_cell.angle_gamma   90.00
#
_symmetry.space_group_name_H-M   'P 1'
#
loop_
_entity.id
_entity.type
_entity.pdbx_description
1 polymer ?
#
loop_
_entity_poly.entity_id
_entity_poly.type
_entity_poly.pdbx_seq_one_letter_code
_entity_poly.pdbx_strand_id
1 'polypeptide(L)'
;MIREVKFESQDRRIKQILATLEKHGIKSIEEANEICDKAGLDPYKTCEETQMICFENAKWAYVVGTAIALKEKAKDAVEAANYIGEGLQSFCIPGSVADDRKVGIGHGELAARLLHPDTKCFAFLAGHESFAAAEGAIKIAQMANKSRPADKPLRCILNGLGKDAAMIISRINGFTYVKTQFDYFTGELKEISRTAYSNGPRAAVNCYGADDVREGVAIFWKEDVDVSITGNSTNPTRFQHPVAGTYKKERIRAGKAYFSVASGGGTGRTLHPDNMAAGPASYGMTDTLGRMHSDAQFAGSSSVPAHVEMMGFLGIGNNPMVGCSVACAVEVDLVLNKK
;
A
#
# COMPACT_ATOMS: atom_id res chain seq x y z
N MET A 1 -10.06 -5.12 -25.93
CA MET A 1 -11.27 -5.95 -26.08
C MET A 1 -12.42 -5.23 -25.39
N ILE A 2 -13.54 -4.96 -26.09
CA ILE A 2 -14.68 -4.29 -25.46
C ILE A 2 -15.38 -5.29 -24.53
N ARG A 3 -15.33 -5.03 -23.23
CA ARG A 3 -15.97 -5.84 -22.18
C ARG A 3 -17.31 -5.21 -21.79
N GLU A 4 -18.30 -6.04 -21.44
CA GLU A 4 -19.56 -5.55 -20.88
C GLU A 4 -19.31 -4.91 -19.51
N VAL A 5 -19.71 -3.65 -19.35
CA VAL A 5 -19.54 -2.91 -18.09
C VAL A 5 -20.62 -3.33 -17.09
N LYS A 6 -20.22 -4.22 -16.17
CA LYS A 6 -21.09 -4.70 -15.09
C LYS A 6 -20.26 -4.94 -13.84
N PHE A 7 -20.71 -4.40 -12.69
CA PHE A 7 -19.99 -4.54 -11.43
C PHE A 7 -20.88 -4.34 -10.19
N GLU A 8 -20.32 -4.61 -9.01
CA GLU A 8 -21.01 -4.60 -7.72
C GLU A 8 -21.44 -3.19 -7.29
N SER A 9 -22.69 -3.06 -6.82
CA SER A 9 -23.29 -1.79 -6.38
C SER A 9 -23.24 -0.67 -7.44
N GLN A 10 -23.33 -1.02 -8.73
CA GLN A 10 -23.21 -0.09 -9.84
C GLN A 10 -24.20 1.08 -9.76
N ASP A 11 -25.45 0.83 -9.37
CA ASP A 11 -26.48 1.84 -9.13
C ASP A 11 -26.06 2.91 -8.09
N ARG A 12 -25.28 2.50 -7.09
CA ARG A 12 -24.78 3.39 -6.02
C ARG A 12 -23.53 4.16 -6.42
N ARG A 13 -22.75 3.67 -7.39
CA ARG A 13 -21.43 4.21 -7.78
C ARG A 13 -21.46 5.01 -9.08
N ILE A 14 -22.33 4.63 -10.03
CA ILE A 14 -22.28 5.09 -11.43
C ILE A 14 -22.32 6.62 -11.58
N LYS A 15 -23.11 7.32 -10.75
CA LYS A 15 -23.20 8.78 -10.81
C LYS A 15 -21.86 9.46 -10.54
N GLN A 16 -21.12 8.98 -9.54
CA GLN A 16 -19.82 9.52 -9.17
C GLN A 16 -18.74 9.17 -10.20
N ILE A 17 -18.80 7.96 -10.76
CA ILE A 17 -17.89 7.51 -11.83
C ILE A 17 -18.07 8.39 -13.07
N LEU A 18 -19.31 8.55 -13.57
CA LEU A 18 -19.59 9.37 -14.74
C LEU A 18 -19.22 10.84 -14.53
N ALA A 19 -19.52 11.40 -13.35
CA ALA A 19 -19.13 12.77 -13.02
C ALA A 19 -17.61 12.96 -12.96
N THR A 20 -16.85 11.91 -12.63
CA THR A 20 -15.37 11.97 -12.65
C THR A 20 -14.85 11.86 -14.08
N LEU A 21 -15.35 10.91 -14.87
CA LEU A 21 -15.00 10.76 -16.29
C LEU A 21 -15.29 12.04 -17.10
N GLU A 22 -16.43 12.68 -16.85
CA GLU A 22 -16.83 13.92 -17.54
C GLU A 22 -15.82 15.06 -17.32
N LYS A 23 -15.23 15.19 -16.12
CA LYS A 23 -14.20 16.18 -15.82
C LYS A 23 -12.96 16.04 -16.71
N HIS A 24 -12.67 14.81 -17.14
CA HIS A 24 -11.55 14.48 -18.02
C HIS A 24 -11.96 14.33 -19.49
N GLY A 25 -13.23 14.65 -19.82
CA GLY A 25 -13.74 14.54 -21.18
C GLY A 25 -13.78 13.10 -21.69
N ILE A 26 -14.12 12.15 -20.81
CA ILE A 26 -14.41 10.74 -21.13
C ILE A 26 -15.91 10.52 -20.90
N LYS A 27 -16.64 10.00 -21.88
CA LYS A 27 -18.10 9.94 -21.89
C LYS A 27 -18.66 8.73 -21.14
N SER A 28 -17.92 7.63 -21.09
CA SER A 28 -18.39 6.40 -20.44
C SER A 28 -17.24 5.48 -20.01
N ILE A 29 -17.56 4.44 -19.25
CA ILE A 29 -16.59 3.42 -18.81
C ILE A 29 -16.12 2.60 -20.01
N GLU A 30 -16.97 2.40 -21.03
CA GLU A 30 -16.60 1.77 -22.30
C GLU A 30 -15.57 2.63 -23.05
N GLU A 31 -15.76 3.95 -23.13
CA GLU A 31 -14.75 4.84 -23.73
C GLU A 31 -13.43 4.78 -22.93
N ALA A 32 -13.49 4.70 -21.60
CA ALA A 32 -12.30 4.51 -20.77
C ALA A 32 -11.55 3.20 -21.13
N ASN A 33 -12.27 2.10 -21.33
CA ASN A 33 -11.67 0.84 -21.79
C ASN A 33 -11.07 0.95 -23.20
N GLU A 34 -11.75 1.64 -24.13
CA GLU A 34 -11.20 1.88 -25.47
C GLU A 34 -9.92 2.71 -25.43
N ILE A 35 -9.83 3.71 -24.55
CA ILE A 35 -8.61 4.52 -24.37
C ILE A 35 -7.45 3.62 -23.93
N CYS A 36 -7.67 2.74 -22.95
CA CYS A 36 -6.67 1.78 -22.49
C CYS A 36 -6.27 0.79 -23.60
N ASP A 37 -7.25 0.21 -24.29
CA ASP A 37 -7.06 -0.73 -25.39
C ASP A 37 -6.24 -0.11 -26.54
N LYS A 38 -6.53 1.14 -26.93
CA LYS A 38 -5.80 1.88 -27.98
C LYS A 38 -4.35 2.15 -27.58
N ALA A 39 -4.08 2.28 -26.28
CA ALA A 39 -2.74 2.40 -25.73
C ALA A 39 -2.02 1.04 -25.56
N GLY A 40 -2.71 -0.08 -25.84
CA GLY A 40 -2.18 -1.44 -25.66
C GLY A 40 -2.10 -1.88 -24.20
N LEU A 41 -2.82 -1.22 -23.30
CA LEU A 41 -2.86 -1.53 -21.87
C LEU A 41 -4.16 -2.25 -21.51
N ASP A 42 -4.07 -3.19 -20.56
CA ASP A 42 -5.25 -3.92 -20.04
C ASP A 42 -5.30 -3.89 -18.50
N PRO A 43 -5.62 -2.72 -17.89
CA PRO A 43 -5.65 -2.55 -16.44
C PRO A 43 -6.64 -3.49 -15.73
N TYR A 44 -7.70 -3.89 -16.44
CA TYR A 44 -8.67 -4.87 -15.97
C TYR A 44 -7.98 -6.20 -15.66
N LYS A 45 -7.17 -6.69 -16.61
CA LYS A 45 -6.40 -7.93 -16.46
C LYS A 45 -5.25 -7.76 -15.48
N THR A 46 -4.55 -6.63 -15.48
CA THR A 46 -3.51 -6.32 -14.48
C THR A 46 -4.06 -6.41 -13.06
N CYS A 47 -5.27 -5.90 -12.81
CA CYS A 47 -5.95 -6.03 -11.52
C CYS A 47 -6.29 -7.49 -11.18
N GLU A 48 -6.84 -8.24 -12.13
CA GLU A 48 -7.19 -9.66 -11.96
C GLU A 48 -5.98 -10.54 -11.65
N GLU A 49 -4.87 -10.35 -12.37
CA GLU A 49 -3.63 -11.09 -12.14
C GLU A 49 -2.97 -10.71 -10.81
N THR A 50 -3.15 -9.46 -10.36
CA THR A 50 -2.65 -9.00 -9.07
C THR A 50 -3.39 -9.69 -7.92
N GLN A 51 -4.70 -9.89 -8.03
CA GLN A 51 -5.48 -10.68 -7.10
C GLN A 51 -6.68 -11.34 -7.80
N MET A 52 -6.56 -12.65 -8.08
CA MET A 52 -7.58 -13.40 -8.84
C MET A 52 -8.99 -13.38 -8.23
N ILE A 53 -9.09 -13.18 -6.91
CA ILE A 53 -10.36 -13.12 -6.19
C ILE A 53 -10.95 -11.69 -6.11
N CYS A 54 -10.36 -10.72 -6.83
CA CYS A 54 -10.87 -9.35 -6.86
C CYS A 54 -12.23 -9.27 -7.56
N PHE A 55 -13.02 -8.25 -7.20
CA PHE A 55 -14.36 -8.04 -7.71
C PHE A 55 -14.34 -7.25 -9.02
N GLU A 56 -15.45 -7.26 -9.75
CA GLU A 56 -15.57 -6.52 -11.01
C GLU A 56 -15.36 -5.02 -10.82
N ASN A 57 -15.88 -4.46 -9.72
CA ASN A 57 -15.73 -3.04 -9.45
C ASN A 57 -14.27 -2.59 -9.31
N ALA A 58 -13.38 -3.43 -8.79
CA ALA A 58 -11.96 -3.15 -8.67
C ALA A 58 -11.31 -3.09 -10.06
N LYS A 59 -11.59 -4.09 -10.90
CA LYS A 59 -11.06 -4.19 -12.26
C LYS A 59 -11.46 -2.98 -13.11
N TRP A 60 -12.73 -2.58 -13.04
CA TRP A 60 -13.22 -1.38 -13.73
C TRP A 60 -12.68 -0.07 -13.16
N ALA A 61 -12.43 0.01 -11.85
CA ALA A 61 -11.82 1.19 -11.25
C ALA A 61 -10.40 1.46 -11.78
N TYR A 62 -9.61 0.41 -11.96
CA TYR A 62 -8.28 0.54 -12.58
C TYR A 62 -8.34 0.91 -14.06
N VAL A 63 -9.35 0.42 -14.80
CA VAL A 63 -9.59 0.86 -16.19
C VAL A 63 -9.89 2.37 -16.23
N VAL A 64 -10.82 2.84 -15.40
CA VAL A 64 -11.18 4.26 -15.32
C VAL A 64 -9.97 5.12 -14.94
N GLY A 65 -9.25 4.76 -13.87
CA GLY A 65 -8.08 5.52 -13.42
C GLY A 65 -6.95 5.56 -14.46
N THR A 66 -6.69 4.45 -15.13
CA THR A 66 -5.67 4.38 -16.18
C THR A 66 -6.08 5.19 -17.41
N ALA A 67 -7.35 5.13 -17.81
CA ALA A 67 -7.86 5.92 -18.92
C ALA A 67 -7.75 7.43 -18.66
N ILE A 68 -8.05 7.87 -17.43
CA ILE A 68 -7.85 9.26 -17.02
C ILE A 68 -6.38 9.66 -17.17
N ALA A 69 -5.46 8.85 -16.63
CA ALA A 69 -4.02 9.12 -16.73
C ALA A 69 -3.52 9.23 -18.19
N LEU A 70 -4.03 8.37 -19.08
CA LEU A 70 -3.72 8.41 -20.51
C LEU A 70 -4.31 9.63 -21.20
N LYS A 71 -5.57 9.97 -20.88
CA LYS A 71 -6.30 11.11 -21.46
C LYS A 71 -5.63 12.44 -21.11
N GLU A 72 -5.21 12.58 -19.87
CA GLU A 72 -4.49 13.74 -19.34
C GLU A 72 -3.01 13.79 -19.77
N LYS A 73 -2.51 12.70 -20.38
CA LYS A 73 -1.11 12.56 -20.81
C LYS A 73 -0.14 12.78 -19.65
N ALA A 74 -0.34 12.02 -18.58
CA ALA A 74 0.53 12.03 -17.41
C ALA A 74 2.02 12.02 -17.80
N LYS A 75 2.80 12.96 -17.24
CA LYS A 75 4.20 13.20 -17.60
C LYS A 75 5.12 12.09 -17.13
N ASP A 76 4.77 11.45 -16.02
CA ASP A 76 5.52 10.36 -15.42
C ASP A 76 4.61 9.41 -14.63
N ALA A 77 5.21 8.36 -14.08
CA ALA A 77 4.49 7.38 -13.27
C ALA A 77 3.91 7.98 -11.97
N VAL A 78 4.48 9.06 -11.44
CA VAL A 78 3.99 9.72 -10.22
C VAL A 78 2.66 10.41 -10.51
N GLU A 79 2.59 11.17 -11.59
CA GLU A 79 1.35 11.83 -12.03
C GLU A 79 0.30 10.81 -12.45
N ALA A 80 0.69 9.73 -13.14
CA ALA A 80 -0.22 8.65 -13.50
C ALA A 80 -0.83 7.96 -12.27
N ALA A 81 -0.05 7.73 -11.22
CA ALA A 81 -0.54 7.12 -9.97
C ALA A 81 -1.60 7.99 -9.28
N ASN A 82 -1.46 9.32 -9.32
CA ASN A 82 -2.47 10.23 -8.76
C ASN A 82 -3.80 10.14 -9.53
N TYR A 83 -3.76 10.16 -10.87
CA TYR A 83 -4.96 9.97 -11.69
C TYR A 83 -5.61 8.60 -11.51
N ILE A 84 -4.80 7.55 -11.34
CA ILE A 84 -5.32 6.23 -10.97
C ILE A 84 -6.07 6.32 -9.63
N GLY A 85 -5.51 7.02 -8.63
CA GLY A 85 -6.17 7.30 -7.36
C GLY A 85 -7.52 8.00 -7.50
N GLU A 86 -7.65 8.97 -8.41
CA GLU A 86 -8.92 9.61 -8.72
C GLU A 86 -9.95 8.63 -9.30
N GLY A 87 -9.51 7.76 -10.23
CA GLY A 87 -10.33 6.68 -10.75
C GLY A 87 -10.81 5.72 -9.65
N LEU A 88 -9.92 5.27 -8.77
CA LEU A 88 -10.28 4.45 -7.61
C LEU A 88 -11.28 5.17 -6.69
N GLN A 89 -11.05 6.47 -6.44
CA GLN A 89 -11.94 7.27 -5.59
C GLN A 89 -13.33 7.43 -6.19
N SER A 90 -13.43 7.53 -7.52
CA SER A 90 -14.73 7.67 -8.21
C SER A 90 -15.65 6.47 -7.98
N PHE A 91 -15.06 5.31 -7.69
CA PHE A 91 -15.82 4.12 -7.38
C PHE A 91 -16.31 4.09 -5.95
N CYS A 92 -15.76 4.83 -4.98
CA CYS A 92 -16.24 4.80 -3.59
C CYS A 92 -17.77 5.02 -3.51
N ILE A 93 -18.44 4.27 -2.64
CA ILE A 93 -19.88 4.48 -2.40
C ILE A 93 -20.06 5.84 -1.69
N PRO A 94 -20.90 6.75 -2.21
CA PRO A 94 -21.13 8.04 -1.58
C PRO A 94 -21.54 7.93 -0.11
N GLY A 95 -20.88 8.68 0.78
CA GLY A 95 -21.15 8.69 2.22
C GLY A 95 -20.65 7.44 2.98
N SER A 96 -19.96 6.52 2.31
CA SER A 96 -19.27 5.41 2.98
C SER A 96 -18.00 5.89 3.69
N VAL A 97 -17.47 5.03 4.56
CA VAL A 97 -16.18 5.27 5.22
C VAL A 97 -15.06 5.47 4.20
N ALA A 98 -15.11 4.75 3.09
CA ALA A 98 -14.12 4.88 2.02
C ALA A 98 -14.18 6.23 1.30
N ASP A 99 -15.39 6.74 1.05
CA ASP A 99 -15.60 8.03 0.41
C ASP A 99 -15.20 9.20 1.31
N ASP A 100 -15.59 9.16 2.58
CA ASP A 100 -15.24 10.19 3.58
C ASP A 100 -13.73 10.33 3.74
N ARG A 101 -13.02 9.19 3.88
CA ARG A 101 -11.57 9.15 4.10
C ARG A 101 -10.73 9.32 2.84
N LYS A 102 -11.37 9.50 1.68
CA LYS A 102 -10.69 9.62 0.38
C LYS A 102 -9.72 8.46 0.11
N VAL A 103 -10.18 7.23 0.35
CA VAL A 103 -9.33 6.02 0.30
C VAL A 103 -8.70 5.80 -1.06
N GLY A 104 -9.44 6.06 -2.16
CA GLY A 104 -8.90 5.93 -3.52
C GLY A 104 -7.77 6.91 -3.79
N ILE A 105 -7.94 8.18 -3.39
CA ILE A 105 -6.89 9.21 -3.49
C ILE A 105 -5.67 8.78 -2.65
N GLY A 106 -5.89 8.30 -1.42
CA GLY A 106 -4.81 7.81 -0.56
C GLY A 106 -4.00 6.66 -1.16
N HIS A 107 -4.62 5.77 -1.93
CA HIS A 107 -3.92 4.71 -2.66
C HIS A 107 -3.06 5.28 -3.80
N GLY A 108 -3.61 6.22 -4.58
CA GLY A 108 -2.86 6.92 -5.62
C GLY A 108 -1.66 7.67 -5.06
N GLU A 109 -1.85 8.38 -3.96
CA GLU A 109 -0.80 9.11 -3.23
C GLU A 109 0.31 8.20 -2.69
N LEU A 110 -0.04 7.03 -2.18
CA LEU A 110 0.96 6.04 -1.76
C LEU A 110 1.76 5.56 -2.98
N ALA A 111 1.09 5.14 -4.05
CA ALA A 111 1.76 4.68 -5.26
C ALA A 111 2.67 5.75 -5.86
N ALA A 112 2.20 7.00 -5.94
CA ALA A 112 2.97 8.16 -6.39
C ALA A 112 4.26 8.34 -5.58
N ARG A 113 4.19 8.24 -4.24
CA ARG A 113 5.38 8.32 -3.39
C ARG A 113 6.35 7.17 -3.61
N LEU A 114 5.88 5.94 -3.82
CA LEU A 114 6.74 4.80 -4.12
C LEU A 114 7.45 4.95 -5.48
N LEU A 115 6.82 5.64 -6.42
CA LEU A 115 7.38 5.93 -7.74
C LEU A 115 8.31 7.15 -7.74
N HIS A 116 8.16 8.06 -6.77
CA HIS A 116 8.94 9.28 -6.70
C HIS A 116 10.43 9.01 -6.39
N PRO A 117 11.40 9.48 -7.20
CA PRO A 117 12.82 9.15 -7.06
C PRO A 117 13.45 9.51 -5.70
N ASP A 118 12.91 10.51 -5.01
CA ASP A 118 13.43 10.93 -3.70
C ASP A 118 12.96 10.05 -2.54
N THR A 119 11.96 9.19 -2.75
CA THR A 119 11.60 8.14 -1.80
C THR A 119 12.61 7.00 -1.93
N LYS A 120 13.44 6.79 -0.91
CA LYS A 120 14.53 5.82 -0.93
C LYS A 120 14.16 4.53 -0.23
N CYS A 121 13.36 4.61 0.84
CA CYS A 121 13.03 3.46 1.65
C CYS A 121 11.52 3.35 1.93
N PHE A 122 10.95 2.20 1.52
CA PHE A 122 9.60 1.79 1.85
C PHE A 122 9.62 0.67 2.89
N ALA A 123 8.85 0.83 3.97
CA ALA A 123 8.77 -0.16 5.04
C ALA A 123 7.38 -0.78 5.16
N PHE A 124 7.33 -2.11 5.23
CA PHE A 124 6.17 -2.82 5.76
C PHE A 124 6.36 -3.00 7.26
N LEU A 125 5.52 -2.36 8.07
CA LEU A 125 5.43 -2.74 9.48
C LEU A 125 4.62 -4.03 9.56
N ALA A 126 5.32 -5.14 9.65
CA ALA A 126 4.80 -6.49 9.49
C ALA A 126 4.42 -7.09 10.85
N GLY A 127 3.29 -7.81 10.90
CA GLY A 127 2.92 -8.67 12.03
C GLY A 127 3.35 -10.12 11.82
N HIS A 128 3.09 -11.00 12.79
CA HIS A 128 3.54 -12.40 12.75
C HIS A 128 3.00 -13.25 11.56
N GLU A 129 2.00 -12.76 10.82
CA GLU A 129 1.34 -13.45 9.70
C GLU A 129 1.92 -13.10 8.30
N SER A 130 3.09 -12.46 8.24
CA SER A 130 3.46 -11.60 7.10
C SER A 130 4.11 -12.26 5.87
N PHE A 131 3.79 -13.51 5.54
CA PHE A 131 4.23 -14.08 4.24
C PHE A 131 3.69 -13.28 3.05
N ALA A 132 2.44 -12.80 3.11
CA ALA A 132 1.86 -12.00 2.05
C ALA A 132 2.48 -10.59 1.91
N ALA A 133 2.92 -10.00 3.03
CA ALA A 133 3.57 -8.68 3.01
C ALA A 133 4.96 -8.76 2.37
N ALA A 134 5.69 -9.86 2.63
CA ALA A 134 6.97 -10.17 2.02
C ALA A 134 6.90 -10.22 0.49
N GLU A 135 6.00 -11.04 -0.07
CA GLU A 135 5.88 -11.16 -1.54
C GLU A 135 5.42 -9.87 -2.20
N GLY A 136 4.47 -9.16 -1.58
CA GLY A 136 4.00 -7.86 -2.06
C GLY A 136 5.13 -6.83 -2.13
N ALA A 137 5.98 -6.76 -1.11
CA ALA A 137 7.10 -5.81 -1.03
C ALA A 137 8.08 -5.94 -2.20
N ILE A 138 8.40 -7.18 -2.59
CA ILE A 138 9.32 -7.45 -3.71
C ILE A 138 8.71 -6.98 -5.02
N LYS A 139 7.46 -7.39 -5.30
CA LYS A 139 6.79 -7.07 -6.56
C LYS A 139 6.61 -5.57 -6.73
N ILE A 140 6.25 -4.86 -5.65
CA ILE A 140 6.13 -3.41 -5.63
C ILE A 140 7.49 -2.75 -5.92
N ALA A 141 8.55 -3.15 -5.23
CA ALA A 141 9.88 -2.56 -5.45
C ALA A 141 10.38 -2.79 -6.87
N GLN A 142 10.26 -4.02 -7.38
CA GLN A 142 10.68 -4.38 -8.73
C GLN A 142 9.92 -3.59 -9.78
N MET A 143 8.60 -3.46 -9.62
CA MET A 143 7.78 -2.73 -10.57
C MET A 143 8.05 -1.22 -10.52
N ALA A 144 8.10 -0.62 -9.32
CA ALA A 144 8.46 0.79 -9.15
C ALA A 144 9.83 1.11 -9.74
N ASN A 145 10.81 0.20 -9.57
CA ASN A 145 12.17 0.40 -10.09
C ASN A 145 12.28 0.32 -11.61
N LYS A 146 11.23 -0.06 -12.35
CA LYS A 146 11.21 0.03 -13.82
C LYS A 146 11.02 1.45 -14.34
N SER A 147 10.32 2.31 -13.61
CA SER A 147 10.09 3.72 -13.99
C SER A 147 11.06 4.69 -13.31
N ARG A 148 11.79 4.22 -12.28
CA ARG A 148 12.74 5.02 -11.51
C ARG A 148 14.15 5.02 -12.13
N PRO A 149 14.95 6.07 -11.88
CA PRO A 149 16.37 6.07 -12.22
C PRO A 149 17.12 4.89 -11.58
N ALA A 150 18.03 4.27 -12.32
CA ALA A 150 18.77 3.08 -11.88
C ALA A 150 19.69 3.34 -10.66
N ASP A 151 20.12 4.59 -10.47
CA ASP A 151 20.92 5.06 -9.34
C ASP A 151 20.07 5.40 -8.09
N LYS A 152 18.73 5.44 -8.23
CA LYS A 152 17.78 5.73 -7.16
C LYS A 152 16.71 4.62 -6.99
N PRO A 153 17.10 3.35 -6.81
CA PRO A 153 16.14 2.29 -6.60
C PRO A 153 15.43 2.46 -5.25
N LEU A 154 14.13 2.19 -5.25
CA LEU A 154 13.35 2.02 -4.04
C LEU A 154 13.83 0.76 -3.32
N ARG A 155 14.24 0.93 -2.05
CA ARG A 155 14.56 -0.17 -1.13
C ARG A 155 13.32 -0.53 -0.32
N CYS A 156 13.11 -1.82 -0.07
CA CYS A 156 12.04 -2.31 0.78
C CYS A 156 12.59 -2.97 2.04
N ILE A 157 11.95 -2.70 3.18
CA ILE A 157 12.25 -3.38 4.45
C ILE A 157 10.99 -3.94 5.11
N LEU A 158 11.16 -4.94 5.95
CA LEU A 158 10.15 -5.43 6.89
C LEU A 158 10.59 -5.13 8.32
N ASN A 159 9.68 -4.65 9.16
CA ASN A 159 9.92 -4.35 10.59
C ASN A 159 8.75 -4.82 11.46
N GLY A 160 8.99 -5.54 12.55
CA GLY A 160 7.96 -5.90 13.55
C GLY A 160 7.62 -7.38 13.72
N LEU A 161 8.39 -8.26 13.09
CA LEU A 161 8.34 -9.69 13.33
C LEU A 161 9.15 -9.97 14.61
N GLY A 162 8.76 -10.89 15.50
CA GLY A 162 9.72 -11.32 16.54
C GLY A 162 11.03 -11.80 15.91
N LYS A 163 12.18 -11.70 16.59
CA LYS A 163 13.50 -12.02 16.01
C LYS A 163 13.57 -13.39 15.32
N ASP A 164 12.94 -14.40 15.92
CA ASP A 164 12.85 -15.74 15.33
C ASP A 164 11.95 -15.79 14.10
N ALA A 165 10.80 -15.11 14.15
CA ALA A 165 9.88 -15.02 13.02
C ALA A 165 10.52 -14.28 11.83
N ALA A 166 11.25 -13.20 12.09
CA ALA A 166 12.01 -12.46 11.09
C ALA A 166 13.03 -13.36 10.39
N MET A 167 13.80 -14.14 11.15
CA MET A 167 14.77 -15.08 10.60
C MET A 167 14.09 -16.14 9.73
N ILE A 168 13.01 -16.76 10.21
CA ILE A 168 12.27 -17.81 9.48
C ILE A 168 11.69 -17.27 8.18
N ILE A 169 11.00 -16.13 8.24
CA ILE A 169 10.42 -15.47 7.05
C ILE A 169 11.51 -15.11 6.06
N SER A 170 12.65 -14.61 6.53
CA SER A 170 13.77 -14.27 5.66
C SER A 170 14.31 -15.49 4.95
N ARG A 171 14.48 -16.61 5.69
CA ARG A 171 14.97 -17.86 5.12
C ARG A 171 14.03 -18.45 4.08
N ILE A 172 12.72 -18.48 4.37
CA ILE A 172 11.74 -19.06 3.45
C ILE A 172 11.59 -18.21 2.18
N ASN A 173 11.60 -16.89 2.31
CA ASN A 173 11.40 -16.00 1.16
C ASN A 173 12.71 -15.68 0.41
N GLY A 174 13.88 -15.94 1.01
CA GLY A 174 15.17 -15.60 0.45
C GLY A 174 15.59 -14.14 0.67
N PHE A 175 15.14 -13.52 1.75
CA PHE A 175 15.48 -12.14 2.13
C PHE A 175 16.81 -12.07 2.88
N THR A 176 17.25 -10.84 3.14
CA THR A 176 18.35 -10.56 4.05
C THR A 176 17.83 -10.35 5.45
N TYR A 177 18.12 -11.29 6.36
CA TYR A 177 17.83 -11.10 7.78
C TYR A 177 18.89 -10.20 8.41
N VAL A 178 18.44 -9.12 9.05
CA VAL A 178 19.30 -8.20 9.79
C VAL A 178 18.99 -8.34 11.27
N LYS A 179 19.82 -9.11 11.97
CA LYS A 179 19.69 -9.31 13.41
C LYS A 179 20.21 -8.08 14.13
N THR A 180 19.38 -7.50 14.98
CA THR A 180 19.73 -6.33 15.78
C THR A 180 19.67 -6.62 17.28
N GLN A 181 20.39 -5.80 18.03
CA GLN A 181 20.32 -5.74 19.49
C GLN A 181 20.15 -4.28 19.88
N PHE A 182 19.05 -4.00 20.58
CA PHE A 182 18.77 -2.69 21.14
C PHE A 182 19.27 -2.59 22.58
N ASP A 183 20.06 -1.56 22.87
CA ASP A 183 20.46 -1.23 24.23
C ASP A 183 19.42 -0.32 24.88
N TYR A 184 18.70 -0.85 25.86
CA TYR A 184 17.60 -0.13 26.52
C TYR A 184 18.08 1.04 27.39
N PHE A 185 19.33 1.01 27.86
CA PHE A 185 19.92 2.06 28.69
C PHE A 185 20.33 3.27 27.85
N THR A 186 21.00 3.03 26.72
CA THR A 186 21.51 4.10 25.84
C THR A 186 20.54 4.49 24.72
N GLY A 187 19.64 3.58 24.33
CA GLY A 187 18.76 3.75 23.18
C GLY A 187 19.45 3.45 21.84
N GLU A 188 20.64 2.86 21.84
CA GLU A 188 21.39 2.54 20.63
C GLU A 188 20.97 1.20 20.01
N LEU A 189 20.82 1.18 18.68
CA LEU A 189 20.57 -0.03 17.90
C LEU A 189 21.87 -0.53 17.26
N LYS A 190 22.27 -1.76 17.59
CA LYS A 190 23.45 -2.42 17.01
C LYS A 190 23.04 -3.53 16.06
N GLU A 191 23.67 -3.59 14.90
CA GLU A 191 23.53 -4.72 13.98
C GLU A 191 24.51 -5.83 14.41
N ILE A 192 23.98 -7.00 14.75
CA ILE A 192 24.75 -8.15 15.25
C ILE A 192 25.16 -9.06 14.09
N SER A 193 24.28 -9.24 13.10
CA SER A 193 24.58 -10.04 11.92
C SER A 193 23.67 -9.69 10.77
N ARG A 194 24.18 -9.86 9.54
CA ARG A 194 23.43 -9.72 8.29
C ARG A 194 23.60 -10.99 7.46
N THR A 195 22.51 -11.67 7.20
CA THR A 195 22.53 -12.95 6.46
C THR A 195 21.55 -12.89 5.30
N ALA A 196 22.07 -12.87 4.07
CA ALA A 196 21.29 -13.05 2.86
C ALA A 196 20.98 -14.54 2.66
N TYR A 197 19.70 -14.90 2.54
CA TYR A 197 19.28 -16.28 2.29
C TYR A 197 19.05 -16.59 0.79
N SER A 198 19.31 -15.64 -0.10
CA SER A 198 19.35 -15.86 -1.55
C SER A 198 20.38 -14.92 -2.21
N ASN A 199 20.65 -15.14 -3.50
CA ASN A 199 21.56 -14.31 -4.30
C ASN A 199 20.81 -13.45 -5.35
N GLY A 200 19.48 -13.47 -5.32
CA GLY A 200 18.63 -12.78 -6.30
C GLY A 200 18.05 -11.47 -5.78
N PRO A 201 17.12 -10.85 -6.53
CA PRO A 201 16.47 -9.59 -6.14
C PRO A 201 15.79 -9.64 -4.76
N ARG A 202 15.41 -10.83 -4.30
CA ARG A 202 14.80 -11.04 -2.97
C ARG A 202 15.76 -10.69 -1.84
N ALA A 203 17.07 -10.90 -2.02
CA ALA A 203 18.08 -10.55 -1.02
C ALA A 203 18.20 -9.04 -0.77
N ALA A 204 17.68 -8.19 -1.68
CA ALA A 204 17.66 -6.74 -1.50
C ALA A 204 16.63 -6.28 -0.45
N VAL A 205 15.72 -7.14 -0.02
CA VAL A 205 14.75 -6.84 1.04
C VAL A 205 15.39 -7.14 2.40
N ASN A 206 15.55 -6.10 3.22
CA ASN A 206 16.02 -6.27 4.60
C ASN A 206 14.83 -6.60 5.51
N CYS A 207 14.94 -7.69 6.26
CA CYS A 207 13.92 -8.12 7.20
C CYS A 207 14.48 -8.00 8.61
N TYR A 208 13.81 -7.17 9.41
CA TYR A 208 14.14 -6.91 10.80
C TYR A 208 13.13 -7.56 11.72
N GLY A 209 13.64 -8.17 12.79
CA GLY A 209 12.83 -8.50 13.94
C GLY A 209 13.05 -7.52 15.07
N ALA A 210 11.98 -7.12 15.75
CA ALA A 210 12.00 -6.17 16.85
C ALA A 210 11.23 -6.73 18.04
N ASP A 211 11.83 -6.62 19.23
CA ASP A 211 11.23 -7.11 20.48
C ASP A 211 10.26 -6.08 21.06
N ASP A 212 10.47 -4.79 20.78
CA ASP A 212 9.63 -3.70 21.27
C ASP A 212 9.59 -2.46 20.34
N VAL A 213 8.72 -1.51 20.68
CA VAL A 213 8.49 -0.27 19.91
C VAL A 213 9.75 0.58 19.74
N ARG A 214 10.60 0.70 20.77
CA ARG A 214 11.82 1.51 20.72
C ARG A 214 12.82 0.93 19.74
N GLU A 215 13.03 -0.39 19.76
CA GLU A 215 13.85 -1.09 18.77
C GLU A 215 13.26 -0.90 17.36
N GLY A 216 11.94 -1.03 17.21
CA GLY A 216 11.23 -0.79 15.94
C GLY A 216 11.43 0.62 15.38
N VAL A 217 11.36 1.65 16.22
CA VAL A 217 11.62 3.05 15.84
C VAL A 217 13.08 3.27 15.47
N ALA A 218 14.01 2.69 16.23
CA ALA A 218 15.44 2.79 15.94
C ALA A 218 15.81 2.12 14.61
N ILE A 219 15.15 1.02 14.24
CA ILE A 219 15.29 0.39 12.92
C ILE A 219 14.85 1.35 11.81
N PHE A 220 13.74 2.07 11.99
CA PHE A 220 13.27 3.05 11.02
C PHE A 220 14.22 4.23 10.85
N TRP A 221 14.87 4.67 11.93
CA TRP A 221 15.95 5.66 11.85
C TRP A 221 17.19 5.13 11.14
N LYS A 222 17.61 3.90 11.46
CA LYS A 222 18.76 3.25 10.82
C LYS A 222 18.57 3.11 9.30
N GLU A 223 17.37 2.76 8.86
CA GLU A 223 17.05 2.56 7.44
C GLU A 223 16.61 3.83 6.70
N ASP A 224 16.46 4.95 7.41
CA ASP A 224 15.98 6.25 6.91
C ASP A 224 14.67 6.10 6.14
N VAL A 225 13.67 5.49 6.77
CA VAL A 225 12.37 5.17 6.16
C VAL A 225 11.61 6.44 5.74
N ASP A 226 11.22 6.50 4.47
CA ASP A 226 10.47 7.63 3.91
C ASP A 226 8.97 7.36 3.87
N VAL A 227 8.60 6.12 3.56
CA VAL A 227 7.21 5.69 3.42
C VAL A 227 7.03 4.40 4.21
N SER A 228 5.90 4.26 4.90
CA SER A 228 5.54 2.95 5.46
C SER A 228 4.07 2.64 5.37
N ILE A 229 3.76 1.34 5.44
CA ILE A 229 2.40 0.84 5.60
C ILE A 229 2.34 -0.11 6.79
N THR A 230 1.36 0.11 7.67
CA THR A 230 1.08 -0.83 8.77
C THR A 230 0.29 -2.02 8.23
N GLY A 231 0.80 -3.24 8.35
CA GLY A 231 0.07 -4.45 7.94
C GLY A 231 -0.93 -4.94 8.98
N ASN A 232 -1.72 -5.97 8.63
CA ASN A 232 -2.52 -6.71 9.61
C ASN A 232 -1.61 -7.49 10.58
N SER A 233 -1.87 -7.40 11.88
CA SER A 233 -1.06 -8.05 12.93
C SER A 233 -1.92 -8.42 14.12
N THR A 234 -1.41 -9.31 14.98
CA THR A 234 -1.96 -9.59 16.30
C THR A 234 -1.72 -8.45 17.31
N ASN A 235 -0.75 -7.57 17.05
CA ASN A 235 -0.32 -6.50 17.96
C ASN A 235 -0.31 -5.08 17.34
N PRO A 236 -1.29 -4.67 16.52
CA PRO A 236 -1.23 -3.38 15.81
C PRO A 236 -1.19 -2.19 16.79
N THR A 237 -1.96 -2.27 17.88
CA THR A 237 -2.01 -1.24 18.92
C THR A 237 -0.80 -1.24 19.85
N ARG A 238 -0.05 -2.35 19.92
CA ARG A 238 1.11 -2.51 20.81
C ARG A 238 2.45 -2.28 20.10
N PHE A 239 2.50 -2.41 18.78
CA PHE A 239 3.74 -2.27 18.01
C PHE A 239 3.61 -1.35 16.80
N GLN A 240 2.84 -1.72 15.78
CA GLN A 240 2.90 -1.05 14.46
C GLN A 240 2.46 0.42 14.51
N HIS A 241 1.29 0.71 15.08
CA HIS A 241 0.83 2.10 15.21
C HIS A 241 1.75 2.92 16.14
N PRO A 242 2.17 2.42 17.32
CA PRO A 242 3.17 3.10 18.14
C PRO A 242 4.49 3.39 17.43
N VAL A 243 5.04 2.43 16.66
CA VAL A 243 6.30 2.64 15.91
C VAL A 243 6.10 3.72 14.86
N ALA A 244 5.08 3.61 14.00
CA ALA A 244 4.82 4.57 12.94
C ALA A 244 4.52 5.98 13.49
N GLY A 245 3.72 6.07 14.56
CA GLY A 245 3.38 7.34 15.20
C GLY A 245 4.55 8.01 15.91
N THR A 246 5.35 7.23 16.65
CA THR A 246 6.56 7.75 17.32
C THR A 246 7.57 8.22 16.28
N TYR A 247 7.84 7.40 15.27
CA TYR A 247 8.77 7.74 14.20
C TYR A 247 8.33 8.98 13.42
N LYS A 248 7.04 9.12 13.10
CA LYS A 248 6.51 10.33 12.44
C LYS A 248 6.78 11.58 13.24
N LYS A 249 6.49 11.55 14.55
CA LYS A 249 6.73 12.68 15.46
C LYS A 249 8.20 13.05 15.51
N GLU A 250 9.10 12.06 15.58
CA GLU A 250 10.54 12.30 15.62
C GLU A 250 11.08 12.83 14.27
N ARG A 251 10.63 12.28 13.14
CA ARG A 251 10.97 12.77 11.79
C ARG A 251 10.58 14.23 11.58
N ILE A 252 9.34 14.58 11.92
CA ILE A 252 8.85 15.96 11.81
C ILE A 252 9.68 16.92 12.66
N ARG A 253 10.01 16.53 13.90
CA ARG A 253 10.88 17.33 14.79
C ARG A 253 12.29 17.52 14.25
N ALA A 254 12.79 16.52 13.52
CA ALA A 254 14.08 16.59 12.84
C ALA A 254 14.02 17.29 11.46
N GLY A 255 12.86 17.86 11.07
CA GLY A 255 12.68 18.52 9.77
C GLY A 255 12.67 17.54 8.59
N LYS A 256 12.42 16.26 8.83
CA LYS A 256 12.40 15.22 7.79
C LYS A 256 10.96 14.79 7.47
N ALA A 257 10.66 14.62 6.19
CA ALA A 257 9.38 14.11 5.73
C ALA A 257 9.24 12.61 6.04
N TYR A 258 8.02 12.16 6.30
CA TYR A 258 7.68 10.74 6.43
C TYR A 258 6.20 10.56 6.12
N PHE A 259 5.88 9.66 5.20
CA PHE A 259 4.51 9.32 4.84
C PHE A 259 4.10 7.99 5.45
N SER A 260 3.04 8.01 6.25
CA SER A 260 2.58 6.85 6.98
C SER A 260 1.21 6.43 6.50
N VAL A 261 1.06 5.15 6.18
CA VAL A 261 -0.21 4.56 5.79
C VAL A 261 -0.69 3.60 6.86
N ALA A 262 -1.90 3.85 7.36
CA ALA A 262 -2.59 2.91 8.22
C ALA A 262 -3.45 1.97 7.36
N SER A 263 -2.98 0.73 7.12
CA SER A 263 -3.77 -0.27 6.40
C SER A 263 -4.82 -0.90 7.31
N GLY A 264 -6.06 -0.91 6.84
CA GLY A 264 -7.30 -1.15 7.58
C GLY A 264 -7.59 -2.57 8.05
N GLY A 265 -6.58 -3.37 8.41
CA GLY A 265 -6.82 -4.57 9.23
C GLY A 265 -7.55 -4.22 10.54
N GLY A 266 -7.51 -2.96 10.99
CA GLY A 266 -8.11 -2.47 12.23
C GLY A 266 -9.39 -1.65 12.13
N THR A 267 -9.91 -1.34 10.94
CA THR A 267 -11.29 -0.84 10.81
C THR A 267 -12.22 -2.04 10.76
N GLY A 268 -12.45 -2.67 11.92
CA GLY A 268 -13.41 -3.74 12.08
C GLY A 268 -12.88 -5.13 12.45
N ARG A 269 -11.56 -5.40 12.47
CA ARG A 269 -11.06 -6.61 13.19
C ARG A 269 -10.64 -6.27 14.61
N THR A 270 -11.20 -7.09 15.49
CA THR A 270 -11.02 -7.18 16.92
C THR A 270 -9.53 -7.21 17.31
N LEU A 271 -9.13 -6.36 18.26
CA LEU A 271 -8.37 -6.93 19.37
C LEU A 271 -9.28 -8.02 19.92
N HIS A 272 -8.86 -9.30 19.89
CA HIS A 272 -9.69 -10.39 20.40
C HIS A 272 -10.35 -9.92 21.70
N PRO A 273 -11.68 -10.06 21.90
CA PRO A 273 -12.34 -9.58 23.12
C PRO A 273 -11.59 -10.06 24.37
N ASP A 274 -11.04 -11.28 24.30
CA ASP A 274 -10.22 -11.89 25.35
C ASP A 274 -8.84 -11.23 25.56
N ASN A 275 -8.29 -10.51 24.56
CA ASN A 275 -6.99 -9.83 24.66
C ASN A 275 -7.06 -8.47 25.38
N MET A 276 -8.25 -7.85 25.46
CA MET A 276 -8.39 -6.49 26.01
C MET A 276 -9.57 -6.31 26.96
N ALA A 277 -10.49 -7.28 27.06
CA ALA A 277 -11.73 -7.21 27.84
C ALA A 277 -12.56 -5.94 27.60
N ALA A 278 -12.33 -5.23 26.49
CA ALA A 278 -12.78 -3.84 26.28
C ALA A 278 -14.09 -3.72 25.49
N GLY A 279 -14.72 -4.85 25.14
CA GLY A 279 -16.00 -4.86 24.43
C GLY A 279 -15.98 -4.01 23.15
N PRO A 280 -17.09 -3.32 22.82
CA PRO A 280 -17.19 -2.54 21.59
C PRO A 280 -16.21 -1.36 21.44
N ALA A 281 -15.62 -0.86 22.54
CA ALA A 281 -14.61 0.19 22.47
C ALA A 281 -13.32 -0.30 21.78
N SER A 282 -13.05 -1.60 21.80
CA SER A 282 -11.90 -2.18 21.09
C SER A 282 -12.00 -2.02 19.56
N TYR A 283 -13.22 -1.91 19.00
CA TYR A 283 -13.44 -1.77 17.55
C TYR A 283 -12.90 -0.44 16.99
N GLY A 284 -12.86 0.61 17.81
CA GLY A 284 -12.41 1.96 17.41
C GLY A 284 -10.95 2.26 17.72
N MET A 285 -10.28 1.46 18.55
CA MET A 285 -8.93 1.82 19.04
C MET A 285 -7.87 1.76 17.94
N THR A 286 -7.87 0.72 17.10
CA THR A 286 -6.93 0.62 15.98
C THR A 286 -7.20 1.69 14.92
N ASP A 287 -8.47 1.99 14.66
CA ASP A 287 -8.87 3.09 13.77
C ASP A 287 -8.38 4.45 14.30
N THR A 288 -8.57 4.70 15.60
CA THR A 288 -8.14 5.92 16.29
C THR A 288 -6.62 6.07 16.21
N LEU A 289 -5.87 5.01 16.56
CA LEU A 289 -4.42 5.01 16.49
C LEU A 289 -3.88 5.18 15.07
N GLY A 290 -4.58 4.66 14.05
CA GLY A 290 -4.30 4.95 12.65
C GLY A 290 -4.35 6.45 12.37
N ARG A 291 -5.46 7.10 12.71
CA ARG A 291 -5.70 8.53 12.49
C ARG A 291 -4.70 9.45 13.19
N MET A 292 -4.07 9.01 14.28
CA MET A 292 -3.08 9.80 15.00
C MET A 292 -1.77 10.01 14.22
N HIS A 293 -1.47 9.15 13.24
CA HIS A 293 -0.20 9.22 12.51
C HIS A 293 -0.36 9.15 10.99
N SER A 294 -1.40 8.49 10.48
CA SER A 294 -1.49 8.20 9.06
C SER A 294 -1.76 9.46 8.23
N ASP A 295 -1.05 9.60 7.12
CA ASP A 295 -1.39 10.53 6.05
C ASP A 295 -2.47 9.95 5.12
N ALA A 296 -2.47 8.62 4.95
CA ALA A 296 -3.55 7.89 4.28
C ALA A 296 -4.03 6.73 5.15
N GLN A 297 -5.34 6.59 5.28
CA GLN A 297 -5.95 5.51 6.03
C GLN A 297 -6.79 4.65 5.09
N PHE A 298 -6.40 3.39 4.93
CA PHE A 298 -7.09 2.48 4.04
C PHE A 298 -8.25 1.77 4.73
N ALA A 299 -9.25 1.40 3.94
CA ALA A 299 -10.44 0.71 4.41
C ALA A 299 -10.27 -0.81 4.30
N GLY A 300 -10.73 -1.55 5.31
CA GLY A 300 -10.84 -3.01 5.26
C GLY A 300 -9.51 -3.76 5.21
N SER A 301 -9.58 -5.07 4.93
CA SER A 301 -8.44 -5.98 5.05
C SER A 301 -7.32 -5.74 4.05
N SER A 302 -6.08 -6.02 4.47
CA SER A 302 -4.91 -6.01 3.58
C SER A 302 -4.96 -7.03 2.45
N SER A 303 -5.78 -8.10 2.58
CA SER A 303 -5.79 -9.23 1.64
C SER A 303 -7.17 -9.76 1.24
N VAL A 304 -8.26 -9.33 1.89
CA VAL A 304 -9.60 -9.90 1.68
C VAL A 304 -10.51 -8.88 1.00
N PRO A 305 -10.84 -9.04 -0.30
CA PRO A 305 -11.72 -8.16 -1.09
C PRO A 305 -13.02 -7.79 -0.39
N ALA A 306 -13.73 -8.77 0.16
CA ALA A 306 -15.03 -8.56 0.79
C ALA A 306 -14.96 -7.55 1.95
N HIS A 307 -13.90 -7.56 2.76
CA HIS A 307 -13.75 -6.61 3.86
C HIS A 307 -13.53 -5.17 3.38
N VAL A 308 -12.95 -4.99 2.19
CA VAL A 308 -12.73 -3.66 1.61
C VAL A 308 -14.01 -3.17 0.95
N GLU A 309 -14.74 -4.05 0.26
CA GLU A 309 -16.06 -3.77 -0.30
C GLU A 309 -17.10 -3.41 0.76
N MET A 310 -17.12 -4.11 1.90
CA MET A 310 -18.01 -3.81 3.03
C MET A 310 -17.84 -2.39 3.60
N MET A 311 -16.67 -1.77 3.39
CA MET A 311 -16.40 -0.40 3.80
C MET A 311 -16.81 0.64 2.74
N GLY A 312 -17.42 0.19 1.64
CA GLY A 312 -17.86 1.00 0.51
C GLY A 312 -16.75 1.37 -0.48
N PHE A 313 -15.63 0.64 -0.51
CA PHE A 313 -14.54 0.87 -1.47
C PHE A 313 -14.58 -0.09 -2.65
N LEU A 314 -13.51 -0.84 -2.92
CA LEU A 314 -13.37 -1.78 -4.04
C LEU A 314 -13.21 -3.20 -3.50
N GLY A 315 -13.63 -4.22 -4.25
CA GLY A 315 -13.37 -5.60 -3.87
C GLY A 315 -11.94 -6.05 -4.24
N ILE A 316 -10.93 -5.49 -3.58
CA ILE A 316 -9.52 -5.91 -3.70
C ILE A 316 -8.80 -5.57 -2.38
N GLY A 317 -7.86 -6.41 -1.95
CA GLY A 317 -7.11 -6.18 -0.71
C GLY A 317 -6.18 -4.97 -0.79
N ASN A 318 -5.90 -4.32 0.34
CA ASN A 318 -5.07 -3.11 0.34
C ASN A 318 -3.64 -3.33 -0.18
N ASN A 319 -2.97 -4.43 0.17
CA ASN A 319 -1.60 -4.67 -0.34
C ASN A 319 -1.60 -4.95 -1.86
N PRO A 320 -2.49 -5.82 -2.40
CA PRO A 320 -2.70 -5.93 -3.84
C PRO A 320 -2.96 -4.60 -4.54
N MET A 321 -3.76 -3.69 -3.94
CA MET A 321 -4.03 -2.38 -4.54
C MET A 321 -2.78 -1.52 -4.70
N VAL A 322 -1.86 -1.53 -3.72
CA VAL A 322 -0.58 -0.81 -3.87
C VAL A 322 0.21 -1.35 -5.06
N GLY A 323 0.28 -2.68 -5.20
CA GLY A 323 0.94 -3.34 -6.32
C GLY A 323 0.31 -3.02 -7.67
N CYS A 324 -1.03 -3.08 -7.76
CA CYS A 324 -1.76 -2.80 -8.99
C CYS A 324 -1.66 -1.32 -9.39
N SER A 325 -1.76 -0.39 -8.43
CA SER A 325 -1.61 1.05 -8.68
C SER A 325 -0.21 1.39 -9.21
N VAL A 326 0.84 0.82 -8.60
CA VAL A 326 2.22 0.97 -9.09
C VAL A 326 2.39 0.36 -10.48
N ALA A 327 1.82 -0.83 -10.73
CA ALA A 327 1.92 -1.50 -12.02
C ALA A 327 1.26 -0.70 -13.14
N CYS A 328 0.00 -0.30 -12.98
CA CYS A 328 -0.74 0.48 -13.97
C CYS A 328 -0.07 1.84 -14.20
N ALA A 329 0.43 2.52 -13.15
CA ALA A 329 1.11 3.80 -13.29
C ALA A 329 2.43 3.68 -14.08
N VAL A 330 3.20 2.61 -13.85
CA VAL A 330 4.42 2.31 -14.61
C VAL A 330 4.08 2.00 -16.06
N GLU A 331 3.06 1.19 -16.32
CA GLU A 331 2.60 0.87 -17.68
C GLU A 331 2.19 2.13 -18.46
N VAL A 332 1.48 3.06 -17.83
CA VAL A 332 1.15 4.37 -18.41
C VAL A 332 2.40 5.17 -18.74
N ASP A 333 3.36 5.28 -17.81
CA ASP A 333 4.63 5.99 -18.03
C ASP A 333 5.40 5.41 -19.21
N LEU A 334 5.54 4.09 -19.27
CA LEU A 334 6.26 3.42 -20.36
C LEU A 334 5.62 3.69 -21.72
N VAL A 335 4.29 3.63 -21.81
CA VAL A 335 3.56 3.88 -23.07
C VAL A 335 3.62 5.36 -23.48
N LEU A 336 3.39 6.29 -22.57
CA LEU A 336 3.36 7.72 -22.90
C LEU A 336 4.75 8.28 -23.22
N ASN A 337 5.77 7.81 -22.49
CA ASN A 337 7.14 8.30 -22.63
C ASN A 337 8.04 7.41 -23.52
N LYS A 338 7.49 6.33 -24.09
CA LYS A 338 8.18 5.40 -25.01
C LYS A 338 9.49 4.85 -24.42
N LYS A 339 9.45 4.48 -23.15
CA LYS A 339 10.57 3.87 -22.43
C LYS A 339 10.55 2.35 -22.57
#